data_AF-A0A661YLR1-F1
#
_entry.id   AF-A0A661YLR1-F1
#
_cell.length_a   1.000
_cell.length_b   1.000
_cell.length_c   1.000
_cell.angle_alpha   90.00
_cell.angle_beta   90.00
_cell.angle_gamma   90.00
#
_symmetry.space_group_name_H-M   'P 1'
#
loop_
_entity.id
_entity.type
_entity.pdbx_description
1 polymer ?
#
loop_
_entity_poly.entity_id
_entity_poly.type
_entity_poly.pdbx_seq_one_letter_code
_entity_poly.pdbx_strand_id
1 'polypeptide(L)'
;MVNQYAGMELYQVRVFVNDPDPADDMAVKVYGMNQDYLPGALLAEKAFAPLMLDWNTITLDTPIPVTGEDLWVACYTNQTTSTTHAIGTDAGPAVYNGDWISTGPGWGHLAPGIDQNWNIQGVLQGDPIEGWLSVDPDGGTVVAGDFDDLTVTYDASDLILGTYNAKFVFITNAPENQYLELPVTLTVVDGTGIGEGEGSRIEMLVYPNPARNVVNVQSNINIDRLSIYNHIGQVVSEVLVGNTTANVNIDG
;
A
#
# COMPACT_ATOMS: atom_id res chain seq x y z
N MET A 1 10.97 0.67 3.88
CA MET A 1 9.57 1.09 4.06
C MET A 1 9.36 2.43 3.42
N VAL A 2 8.52 2.50 2.38
CA VAL A 2 8.17 3.75 1.68
C VAL A 2 6.85 4.35 2.15
N ASN A 3 6.19 3.76 3.16
CA ASN A 3 4.87 4.19 3.63
C ASN A 3 4.83 5.64 4.13
N GLN A 4 5.88 6.13 4.79
CA GLN A 4 5.99 7.53 5.21
C GLN A 4 6.11 8.52 4.05
N TYR A 5 6.31 8.03 2.83
CA TYR A 5 6.44 8.81 1.61
C TYR A 5 5.27 8.56 0.64
N ALA A 6 4.19 7.92 1.11
CA ALA A 6 3.00 7.71 0.30
C ALA A 6 2.48 9.06 -0.24
N GLY A 7 2.07 9.11 -1.50
CA GLY A 7 1.66 10.34 -2.19
C GLY A 7 2.79 11.09 -2.89
N MET A 8 4.06 10.79 -2.59
CA MET A 8 5.20 11.24 -3.39
C MET A 8 5.38 10.36 -4.63
N GLU A 9 6.29 10.76 -5.52
CA GLU A 9 6.70 9.96 -6.66
C GLU A 9 8.23 9.74 -6.67
N LEU A 10 8.67 8.51 -6.92
CA LEU A 10 10.06 8.22 -7.25
C LEU A 10 10.35 8.69 -8.67
N TYR A 11 11.20 9.71 -8.81
CA TYR A 11 11.53 10.28 -10.11
C TYR A 11 13.01 10.11 -10.48
N GLN A 12 13.87 9.88 -9.49
CA GLN A 12 15.31 9.71 -9.67
C GLN A 12 15.83 8.55 -8.82
N VAL A 13 16.87 7.88 -9.31
CA VAL A 13 17.63 6.89 -8.55
C VAL A 13 19.09 7.27 -8.60
N ARG A 14 19.76 7.21 -7.45
CA ARG A 14 21.20 7.43 -7.33
C ARG A 14 21.88 6.12 -7.02
N VAL A 15 22.97 5.82 -7.72
CA VAL A 15 23.78 4.61 -7.50
C VAL A 15 25.24 5.01 -7.43
N PHE A 16 25.95 4.55 -6.39
CA PHE A 16 27.40 4.69 -6.37
C PHE A 16 28.03 3.57 -7.19
N VAL A 17 28.77 3.93 -8.22
CA VAL A 17 29.45 2.97 -9.10
C VAL A 17 30.93 2.96 -8.74
N ASN A 18 31.46 1.77 -8.43
CA ASN A 18 32.81 1.59 -7.91
C ASN A 18 33.79 1.21 -9.04
N ASP A 19 33.76 -0.05 -9.47
CA ASP A 19 34.69 -0.60 -10.46
C ASP A 19 33.95 -1.41 -11.53
N PRO A 20 33.18 -0.77 -12.43
CA PRO A 20 32.49 -1.45 -13.52
C PRO A 20 33.47 -1.85 -14.64
N ASP A 21 33.18 -2.94 -15.35
CA ASP A 21 33.86 -3.20 -16.62
C ASP A 21 33.30 -2.22 -17.68
N PRO A 22 34.13 -1.54 -18.48
CA PRO A 22 33.66 -0.68 -19.57
C PRO A 22 32.82 -1.40 -20.63
N ALA A 23 32.90 -2.73 -20.72
CA ALA A 23 32.06 -3.55 -21.60
C ALA A 23 30.70 -3.92 -20.99
N ASP A 24 30.49 -3.64 -19.70
CA ASP A 24 29.24 -3.96 -19.02
C ASP A 24 28.13 -2.94 -19.32
N ASP A 25 26.92 -3.46 -19.53
CA ASP A 25 25.72 -2.64 -19.61
C ASP A 25 25.16 -2.44 -18.20
N MET A 26 24.88 -1.18 -17.83
CA MET A 26 24.27 -0.83 -16.54
C MET A 26 22.90 -0.18 -16.70
N ALA A 27 21.99 -0.54 -15.81
CA ALA A 27 20.65 0.04 -15.76
C ALA A 27 20.12 0.12 -14.33
N VAL A 28 19.33 1.15 -14.05
CA VAL A 28 18.45 1.14 -12.88
C VAL A 28 17.19 0.38 -13.24
N LYS A 29 16.73 -0.50 -12.35
CA LYS A 29 15.45 -1.22 -12.47
C LYS A 29 14.64 -1.00 -11.21
N VAL A 30 13.38 -0.64 -11.37
CA VAL A 30 12.43 -0.48 -10.27
C VAL A 30 11.32 -1.50 -10.43
N TYR A 31 11.05 -2.28 -9.39
CA TYR A 31 9.97 -3.26 -9.36
C TYR A 31 8.96 -2.89 -8.27
N GLY A 32 7.71 -3.25 -8.50
CA GLY A 32 6.69 -3.24 -7.45
C GLY A 32 6.91 -4.38 -6.45
N MET A 33 6.03 -4.47 -5.47
CA MET A 33 6.00 -5.59 -4.53
C MET A 33 5.24 -6.78 -5.13
N ASN A 34 5.64 -8.02 -4.82
CA ASN A 34 4.83 -9.21 -5.09
C ASN A 34 4.64 -10.05 -3.81
N GLN A 35 5.75 -10.48 -3.19
CA GLN A 35 5.74 -11.05 -1.84
C GLN A 35 6.81 -10.37 -1.00
N ASP A 36 6.76 -10.54 0.33
CA ASP A 36 7.61 -9.84 1.30
C ASP A 36 9.12 -9.93 1.01
N TYR A 37 9.55 -10.93 0.24
CA TYR A 37 10.94 -11.21 -0.11
C TYR A 37 11.20 -11.32 -1.61
N LEU A 38 10.24 -10.93 -2.45
CA LEU A 38 10.36 -11.04 -3.90
C LEU A 38 9.83 -9.79 -4.61
N PRO A 39 10.64 -9.17 -5.49
CA PRO A 39 10.16 -8.11 -6.34
C PRO A 39 9.07 -8.63 -7.28
N GLY A 40 8.12 -7.75 -7.57
CA GLY A 40 7.01 -7.98 -8.47
C GLY A 40 7.27 -7.50 -9.88
N ALA A 41 6.25 -6.92 -10.49
CA ALA A 41 6.33 -6.46 -11.87
C ALA A 41 7.40 -5.36 -12.02
N LEU A 42 8.14 -5.40 -13.13
CA LEU A 42 9.06 -4.33 -13.50
C LEU A 42 8.24 -3.07 -13.83
N LEU A 43 8.45 -2.00 -13.07
CA LEU A 43 7.74 -0.72 -13.23
C LEU A 43 8.54 0.27 -14.08
N ALA A 44 9.88 0.27 -13.95
CA ALA A 44 10.75 1.08 -14.80
C ALA A 44 12.11 0.42 -14.99
N GLU A 45 12.72 0.68 -16.15
CA GLU A 45 14.10 0.35 -16.46
C GLU A 45 14.75 1.52 -17.20
N LYS A 46 15.93 1.95 -16.76
CA LYS A 46 16.67 3.05 -17.37
C LYS A 46 18.15 2.72 -17.43
N ALA A 47 18.66 2.54 -18.65
CA ALA A 47 20.08 2.40 -18.91
C ALA A 47 20.83 3.71 -18.67
N PHE A 48 22.08 3.61 -18.21
CA PHE A 48 22.95 4.77 -18.02
C PHE A 48 24.42 4.41 -18.27
N ALA A 49 25.23 5.42 -18.60
CA ALA A 49 26.68 5.27 -18.70
C ALA A 49 27.31 5.61 -17.34
N PRO A 50 28.08 4.70 -16.72
CA PRO A 50 28.58 4.90 -15.37
C PRO A 50 29.74 5.90 -15.30
N LEU A 51 29.68 6.78 -14.30
CA LEU A 51 30.81 7.51 -13.74
C LEU A 51 31.44 6.65 -12.64
N MET A 52 32.69 6.24 -12.82
CA MET A 52 33.41 5.40 -11.85
C MET A 52 33.79 6.19 -10.59
N LEU A 53 33.77 5.50 -9.45
CA LEU A 53 34.04 6.04 -8.11
C LEU A 53 33.17 7.26 -7.76
N ASP A 54 31.94 7.31 -8.29
CA ASP A 54 31.04 8.44 -8.10
C ASP A 54 29.57 8.02 -8.02
N TRP A 55 28.75 8.93 -7.46
CA TRP A 55 27.30 8.84 -7.47
C TRP A 55 26.76 9.22 -8.85
N ASN A 56 26.10 8.27 -9.48
CA ASN A 56 25.37 8.46 -10.72
C ASN A 56 23.92 8.77 -10.40
N THR A 57 23.37 9.87 -10.94
CA THR A 57 21.94 10.23 -10.78
C THR A 57 21.19 9.96 -12.07
N ILE A 58 20.25 9.02 -12.02
CA ILE A 58 19.46 8.56 -13.16
C ILE A 58 18.03 9.06 -12.99
N THR A 59 17.52 9.81 -13.97
CA THR A 59 16.12 10.26 -13.99
C THR A 59 15.26 9.25 -14.74
N LEU A 60 14.16 8.82 -14.13
CA LEU A 60 13.20 7.90 -14.74
C LEU A 60 12.39 8.62 -15.82
N ASP A 61 12.02 7.92 -16.90
CA ASP A 61 11.21 8.51 -17.98
C ASP A 61 9.78 8.81 -17.53
N THR A 62 9.24 7.97 -16.64
CA THR A 62 7.95 8.14 -15.98
C THR A 62 8.17 8.01 -14.48
N PRO A 63 7.85 9.04 -13.67
CA PRO A 63 7.86 8.93 -12.22
C PRO A 63 6.94 7.79 -11.74
N ILE A 64 7.35 7.10 -10.68
CA ILE A 64 6.59 5.98 -10.11
C ILE A 64 5.90 6.47 -8.83
N PRO A 65 4.57 6.36 -8.71
CA PRO A 65 3.86 6.77 -7.52
C PRO A 65 4.25 5.87 -6.34
N VAL A 66 4.47 6.49 -5.18
CA VAL A 66 4.65 5.79 -3.91
C VAL A 66 3.27 5.63 -3.28
N THR A 67 2.75 4.40 -3.28
CA THR A 67 1.40 4.08 -2.79
C THR A 67 1.37 3.56 -1.36
N GLY A 68 2.54 3.39 -0.74
CA GLY A 68 2.74 2.75 0.56
C GLY A 68 3.30 1.33 0.46
N GLU A 69 3.09 0.66 -0.67
CA GLU A 69 3.72 -0.62 -0.99
C GLU A 69 5.22 -0.49 -1.20
N ASP A 70 5.99 -1.52 -0.84
CA ASP A 70 7.45 -1.51 -1.03
C ASP A 70 7.82 -1.44 -2.52
N LEU A 71 8.76 -0.56 -2.83
CA LEU A 71 9.43 -0.49 -4.12
C LEU A 71 10.80 -1.13 -4.02
N TRP A 72 11.13 -2.01 -4.97
CA TRP A 72 12.44 -2.62 -5.09
C TRP A 72 13.26 -1.82 -6.10
N VAL A 73 14.22 -1.04 -5.61
CA VAL A 73 15.12 -0.23 -6.44
C VAL A 73 16.45 -0.96 -6.56
N ALA A 74 16.77 -1.42 -7.77
CA ALA A 74 17.96 -2.22 -8.06
C ALA A 74 18.84 -1.54 -9.11
N CYS A 75 20.13 -1.83 -9.05
CA CYS A 75 21.06 -1.56 -10.14
C CYS A 75 21.46 -2.89 -10.79
N TYR A 76 21.26 -2.96 -12.10
CA TYR A 76 21.61 -4.10 -12.93
C TYR A 76 22.98 -3.88 -13.58
N THR A 77 23.74 -4.96 -13.67
CA THR A 77 24.89 -5.10 -14.56
C THR A 77 24.86 -6.51 -15.18
N ASN A 78 25.27 -6.63 -16.44
CA ASN A 78 25.46 -7.93 -17.09
C ASN A 78 26.77 -8.63 -16.64
N GLN A 79 27.62 -7.94 -15.88
CA GLN A 79 28.90 -8.39 -15.32
C GLN A 79 29.62 -9.44 -16.16
N THR A 80 30.36 -8.98 -17.15
CA THR A 80 31.12 -9.84 -18.08
C THR A 80 32.46 -10.29 -17.50
N THR A 81 32.97 -9.61 -16.47
CA THR A 81 34.25 -9.88 -15.80
C THR A 81 34.05 -10.23 -14.33
N SER A 82 34.64 -11.35 -13.88
CA SER A 82 34.43 -11.88 -12.52
C SER A 82 35.23 -11.19 -11.41
N THR A 83 36.20 -10.33 -11.76
CA THR A 83 37.08 -9.65 -10.80
C THR A 83 36.64 -8.21 -10.49
N THR A 84 35.65 -7.69 -11.20
CA THR A 84 35.13 -6.33 -11.02
C THR A 84 34.03 -6.30 -9.97
N HIS A 85 33.94 -5.17 -9.26
CA HIS A 85 32.89 -4.91 -8.28
C HIS A 85 32.19 -3.61 -8.67
N ALA A 86 31.26 -3.73 -9.61
CA ALA A 86 30.68 -2.59 -10.31
C ALA A 86 29.92 -1.64 -9.38
N ILE A 87 29.12 -2.17 -8.45
CA ILE A 87 28.28 -1.37 -7.57
C ILE A 87 28.96 -1.23 -6.21
N GLY A 88 28.98 -0.02 -5.67
CA GLY A 88 29.57 0.24 -4.35
C GLY A 88 28.67 -0.22 -3.21
N THR A 89 29.34 -0.57 -2.10
CA THR A 89 28.71 -0.89 -0.82
C THR A 89 29.16 0.08 0.26
N ASP A 90 28.45 0.11 1.38
CA ASP A 90 28.87 0.82 2.59
C ASP A 90 29.82 -0.02 3.47
N ALA A 91 30.14 0.48 4.66
CA ALA A 91 31.04 -0.21 5.60
C ALA A 91 30.35 -1.30 6.44
N GLY A 92 29.03 -1.46 6.33
CA GLY A 92 28.22 -2.33 7.18
C GLY A 92 27.96 -1.78 8.60
N PRO A 93 27.25 -2.56 9.44
CA PRO A 93 26.66 -3.87 9.12
C PRO A 93 25.48 -3.75 8.14
N ALA A 94 25.11 -4.86 7.49
CA ALA A 94 23.92 -4.91 6.66
C ALA A 94 22.69 -4.55 7.50
N VAL A 95 21.85 -3.67 6.96
CA VAL A 95 20.55 -3.33 7.53
C VAL A 95 19.46 -4.07 6.78
N TYR A 96 18.30 -4.20 7.43
CA TYR A 96 17.15 -4.87 6.85
C TYR A 96 16.82 -4.34 5.44
N ASN A 97 16.79 -5.26 4.46
CA ASN A 97 16.56 -4.99 3.02
C ASN A 97 17.60 -4.11 2.30
N GLY A 98 18.79 -3.89 2.87
CA GLY A 98 19.85 -3.09 2.23
C GLY A 98 20.78 -3.86 1.30
N ASP A 99 20.76 -5.19 1.32
CA ASP A 99 21.81 -6.05 0.77
C ASP A 99 21.29 -7.13 -0.20
N TRP A 100 20.08 -6.92 -0.75
CA TRP A 100 19.48 -7.82 -1.73
C TRP A 100 20.29 -7.90 -3.03
N ILE A 101 20.55 -9.11 -3.51
CA ILE A 101 21.26 -9.38 -4.76
C ILE A 101 20.57 -10.52 -5.54
N SER A 102 20.59 -10.42 -6.87
CA SER A 102 20.18 -11.50 -7.77
C SER A 102 21.28 -11.82 -8.78
N THR A 103 21.83 -13.04 -8.70
CA THR A 103 22.87 -13.56 -9.62
C THR A 103 22.40 -14.79 -10.40
N GLY A 104 21.09 -15.08 -10.34
CA GLY A 104 20.46 -16.29 -10.90
C GLY A 104 18.93 -16.14 -10.92
N PRO A 105 18.14 -17.23 -10.85
CA PRO A 105 16.68 -17.17 -10.97
C PRO A 105 15.96 -16.55 -9.75
N GLY A 106 16.69 -16.12 -8.71
CA GLY A 106 16.10 -15.64 -7.47
C GLY A 106 16.90 -14.51 -6.81
N TRP A 107 16.34 -13.99 -5.73
CA TRP A 107 16.90 -12.94 -4.88
C TRP A 107 17.41 -13.54 -3.58
N GLY A 108 18.54 -13.04 -3.09
CA GLY A 108 19.13 -13.42 -1.81
C GLY A 108 19.86 -12.24 -1.18
N HIS A 109 20.49 -12.48 -0.05
CA HIS A 109 21.25 -11.48 0.71
C HIS A 109 22.75 -11.62 0.48
N LEU A 110 23.49 -10.51 0.57
CA LEU A 110 24.94 -10.52 0.65
C LEU A 110 25.42 -11.06 2.00
N ALA A 111 24.73 -10.69 3.08
CA ALA A 111 24.98 -11.22 4.41
C ALA A 111 24.56 -12.71 4.50
N PRO A 112 25.27 -13.54 5.28
CA PRO A 112 26.39 -13.22 6.16
C PRO A 112 27.77 -13.18 5.45
N GLY A 113 27.82 -13.39 4.13
CA GLY A 113 29.09 -13.43 3.39
C GLY A 113 29.78 -12.08 3.29
N ILE A 114 29.01 -11.04 2.95
CA ILE A 114 29.43 -9.64 2.93
C ILE A 114 28.39 -8.86 3.73
N ASP A 115 28.75 -8.42 4.93
CA ASP A 115 27.87 -7.71 5.86
C ASP A 115 27.82 -6.20 5.56
N GLN A 116 27.33 -5.85 4.37
CA GLN A 116 27.30 -4.46 3.86
C GLN A 116 26.03 -4.22 3.03
N ASN A 117 25.65 -2.96 2.86
CA ASN A 117 24.49 -2.55 2.06
C ASN A 117 24.92 -1.99 0.70
N TRP A 118 24.05 -2.14 -0.30
CA TRP A 118 24.24 -1.48 -1.59
C TRP A 118 24.05 0.04 -1.47
N ASN A 119 24.95 0.80 -2.09
CA ASN A 119 24.84 2.25 -2.18
C ASN A 119 23.87 2.66 -3.31
N ILE A 120 22.58 2.41 -3.08
CA ILE A 120 21.47 2.75 -3.99
C ILE A 120 20.46 3.60 -3.22
N GLN A 121 20.00 4.70 -3.82
CA GLN A 121 19.04 5.62 -3.20
C GLN A 121 17.93 6.00 -4.18
N GLY A 122 16.68 5.92 -3.74
CA GLY A 122 15.57 6.56 -4.43
C GLY A 122 15.48 8.05 -4.06
N VAL A 123 15.19 8.91 -5.03
CA VAL A 123 14.94 10.33 -4.84
C VAL A 123 13.49 10.60 -5.19
N LEU A 124 12.75 11.11 -4.21
CA LEU A 124 11.32 11.35 -4.30
C LEU A 124 11.03 12.83 -4.55
N GLN A 125 9.93 13.12 -5.23
CA GLN A 125 9.39 14.46 -5.42
C GLN A 125 7.91 14.51 -5.03
N GLY A 126 7.40 15.72 -4.79
CA GLY A 126 6.04 15.95 -4.30
C GLY A 126 5.99 16.06 -2.78
N ASP A 127 4.79 16.23 -2.25
CA ASP A 127 4.52 16.26 -0.82
C ASP A 127 4.00 14.88 -0.39
N PRO A 128 4.52 14.28 0.71
CA PRO A 128 3.92 13.08 1.25
C PRO A 128 2.51 13.38 1.75
N ILE A 129 1.57 12.48 1.51
CA ILE A 129 0.34 12.43 2.28
C ILE A 129 0.72 12.09 3.71
N GLU A 130 0.15 12.80 4.68
CA GLU A 130 0.40 12.55 6.10
C GLU A 130 0.20 11.06 6.39
N GLY A 131 1.16 10.46 7.10
CA GLY A 131 1.24 9.01 7.25
C GLY A 131 -0.06 8.45 7.81
N TRP A 132 -0.82 7.75 6.98
CA TRP A 132 -2.13 7.20 7.34
C TRP A 132 -2.07 6.09 8.38
N LEU A 133 -0.87 5.68 8.79
CA LEU A 133 -0.61 4.64 9.78
C LEU A 133 0.58 5.05 10.65
N SER A 134 0.39 5.03 11.96
CA SER A 134 1.43 5.31 12.96
C SER A 134 1.31 4.38 14.17
N VAL A 135 2.38 4.30 14.97
CA VAL A 135 2.42 3.53 16.21
C VAL A 135 3.12 4.34 17.32
N ASP A 136 2.61 4.24 18.54
CA ASP A 136 3.22 4.83 19.74
C ASP A 136 3.14 3.84 20.93
N PRO A 137 4.24 3.58 21.65
CA PRO A 137 5.60 4.04 21.35
C PRO A 137 6.20 3.39 20.10
N ASP A 138 7.14 4.08 19.42
CA ASP A 138 7.86 3.59 18.24
C ASP A 138 9.14 2.78 18.59
N GLY A 139 9.42 2.64 19.88
CA GLY A 139 10.52 1.84 20.41
C GLY A 139 10.49 1.73 21.94
N GLY A 140 11.18 0.72 22.47
CA GLY A 140 11.20 0.48 23.91
C GLY A 140 11.99 -0.76 24.30
N THR A 141 11.90 -1.14 25.57
CA THR A 141 12.52 -2.35 26.11
C THR A 141 11.49 -3.16 26.88
N VAL A 142 11.23 -4.38 26.44
CA VAL A 142 10.35 -5.31 27.15
C VAL A 142 11.22 -6.27 27.96
N VAL A 143 10.93 -6.40 29.25
CA VAL A 143 11.64 -7.34 30.13
C VAL A 143 11.18 -8.77 29.84
N ALA A 144 12.04 -9.76 30.08
CA ALA A 144 11.71 -11.16 29.86
C ALA A 144 10.46 -11.59 30.65
N GLY A 145 9.43 -12.05 29.92
CA GLY A 145 8.17 -12.51 30.50
C GLY A 145 7.09 -11.44 30.64
N ASP A 146 7.40 -10.17 30.34
CA ASP A 146 6.44 -9.07 30.32
C ASP A 146 5.91 -8.77 28.91
N PHE A 147 4.88 -7.93 28.86
CA PHE A 147 4.27 -7.40 27.64
C PHE A 147 4.17 -5.88 27.76
N ASP A 148 4.41 -5.18 26.66
CA ASP A 148 4.11 -3.75 26.51
C ASP A 148 3.03 -3.57 25.43
N ASP A 149 2.13 -2.63 25.67
CA ASP A 149 1.08 -2.25 24.72
C ASP A 149 1.61 -1.20 23.74
N LEU A 150 1.20 -1.33 22.48
CA LEU A 150 1.46 -0.36 21.41
C LEU A 150 0.12 0.16 20.86
N THR A 151 0.00 1.47 20.71
CA THR A 151 -1.17 2.11 20.12
C THR A 151 -0.95 2.33 18.64
N VAL A 152 -1.73 1.64 17.80
CA VAL A 152 -1.74 1.86 16.35
C VAL A 152 -2.84 2.85 15.99
N THR A 153 -2.46 3.93 15.31
CA THR A 153 -3.40 4.96 14.83
C THR A 153 -3.42 4.96 13.31
N TYR A 154 -4.62 5.06 12.73
CA TYR A 154 -4.81 5.28 11.30
C TYR A 154 -5.56 6.58 11.04
N ASP A 155 -5.19 7.29 9.97
CA ASP A 155 -5.87 8.50 9.50
C ASP A 155 -6.15 8.39 8.01
N ALA A 156 -7.42 8.40 7.64
CA ALA A 156 -7.88 8.29 6.26
C ALA A 156 -8.41 9.63 5.70
N SER A 157 -8.28 10.73 6.44
CA SER A 157 -8.95 12.00 6.12
C SER A 157 -8.55 12.59 4.77
N ASP A 158 -7.28 12.44 4.38
CA ASP A 158 -6.72 12.95 3.13
C ASP A 158 -6.35 11.84 2.14
N LEU A 159 -6.78 10.60 2.41
CA LEU A 159 -6.56 9.50 1.49
C LEU A 159 -7.56 9.52 0.34
N ILE A 160 -7.04 9.28 -0.86
CA ILE A 160 -7.85 9.04 -2.05
C ILE A 160 -8.52 7.67 -1.92
N LEU A 161 -9.66 7.47 -2.57
CA LEU A 161 -10.32 6.17 -2.63
C LEU A 161 -9.37 5.12 -3.24
N GLY A 162 -9.24 3.98 -2.57
CA GLY A 162 -8.32 2.93 -2.99
C GLY A 162 -7.92 1.98 -1.86
N THR A 163 -7.02 1.05 -2.17
CA THR A 163 -6.42 0.14 -1.19
C THR A 163 -4.99 0.59 -0.92
N TYR A 164 -4.67 0.74 0.36
CA TYR A 164 -3.35 1.07 0.87
C TYR A 164 -2.80 -0.12 1.63
N ASN A 165 -1.56 -0.49 1.33
CA ASN A 165 -0.86 -1.58 2.00
C ASN A 165 0.38 -1.01 2.70
N ALA A 166 0.60 -1.47 3.93
CA ALA A 166 1.77 -1.15 4.73
C ALA A 166 2.19 -2.35 5.57
N LYS A 167 3.31 -2.21 6.27
CA LYS A 167 3.72 -3.14 7.31
C LYS A 167 4.38 -2.41 8.46
N PHE A 168 4.16 -2.90 9.66
CA PHE A 168 5.05 -2.60 10.78
C PHE A 168 6.18 -3.60 10.78
N VAL A 169 7.42 -3.11 10.86
CA VAL A 169 8.61 -3.95 11.00
C VAL A 169 9.17 -3.70 12.40
N PHE A 170 9.03 -4.68 13.27
CA PHE A 170 9.62 -4.67 14.60
C PHE A 170 11.03 -5.24 14.52
N ILE A 171 12.02 -4.42 14.86
CA ILE A 171 13.41 -4.84 14.97
C ILE A 171 13.66 -5.20 16.43
N THR A 172 14.04 -6.45 16.67
CA THR A 172 14.23 -6.97 18.03
C THR A 172 15.64 -7.54 18.20
N ASN A 173 16.06 -7.66 19.46
CA ASN A 173 17.29 -8.36 19.83
C ASN A 173 17.07 -9.86 20.08
N ALA A 174 15.89 -10.42 19.75
CA ALA A 174 15.60 -11.84 19.91
C ALA A 174 16.31 -12.64 18.80
N PRO A 175 17.20 -13.60 19.12
CA PRO A 175 18.03 -14.29 18.13
C PRO A 175 17.25 -15.01 17.03
N GLU A 176 16.05 -15.52 17.34
CA GLU A 176 15.22 -16.27 16.39
C GLU A 176 14.23 -15.39 15.62
N ASN A 177 13.97 -14.16 16.08
CA ASN A 177 12.97 -13.25 15.50
C ASN A 177 13.47 -11.81 15.52
N GLN A 178 14.64 -11.57 14.92
CA GLN A 178 15.24 -10.23 14.84
C GLN A 178 14.38 -9.24 14.06
N TYR A 179 13.54 -9.75 13.16
CA TYR A 179 12.57 -8.99 12.39
C TYR A 179 11.20 -9.67 12.52
N LEU A 180 10.20 -8.91 12.94
CA LEU A 180 8.81 -9.32 12.93
C LEU A 180 8.02 -8.34 12.06
N GLU A 181 7.39 -8.85 11.01
CA GLU A 181 6.58 -8.06 10.08
C GLU A 181 5.09 -8.27 10.36
N LEU A 182 4.35 -7.17 10.48
CA LEU A 182 2.89 -7.18 10.62
C LEU A 182 2.28 -6.38 9.46
N PRO A 183 1.68 -7.05 8.45
CA PRO A 183 1.05 -6.36 7.34
C PRO A 183 -0.25 -5.65 7.76
N VAL A 184 -0.51 -4.49 7.17
CA VAL A 184 -1.70 -3.66 7.39
C VAL A 184 -2.28 -3.28 6.03
N THR A 185 -3.55 -3.58 5.83
CA THR A 185 -4.30 -3.17 4.63
C THR A 185 -5.45 -2.25 5.04
N LEU A 186 -5.50 -1.06 4.44
CA LEU A 186 -6.58 -0.10 4.60
C LEU A 186 -7.28 0.09 3.26
N THR A 187 -8.59 -0.14 3.21
CA THR A 187 -9.40 0.16 2.03
C THR A 187 -10.21 1.42 2.29
N VAL A 188 -9.87 2.50 1.59
CA VAL A 188 -10.61 3.76 1.60
C VAL A 188 -11.66 3.67 0.51
N VAL A 189 -12.93 3.58 0.93
CA VAL A 189 -14.08 3.53 0.04
C VAL A 189 -14.84 4.84 0.11
N ASP A 190 -15.56 5.16 -0.95
CA ASP A 190 -16.50 6.28 -0.89
C ASP A 190 -17.51 5.99 0.21
N GLY A 191 -17.63 6.91 1.16
CA GLY A 191 -18.64 6.88 2.19
C GLY A 191 -19.98 7.23 1.57
N THR A 192 -20.53 6.36 0.74
CA THR A 192 -21.85 6.59 0.16
C THR A 192 -22.88 6.61 1.28
N GLY A 193 -23.28 7.81 1.69
CA GLY A 193 -24.58 8.02 2.29
C GLY A 193 -25.68 7.58 1.32
N ILE A 194 -26.87 7.34 1.84
CA ILE A 194 -28.07 7.06 1.04
C ILE A 194 -28.30 8.22 0.07
N GLY A 195 -27.97 8.04 -1.22
CA GLY A 195 -28.21 9.03 -2.28
C GLY A 195 -27.02 9.92 -2.68
N GLU A 196 -25.82 9.63 -2.22
CA GLU A 196 -24.60 10.37 -2.60
C GLU A 196 -23.90 9.63 -3.77
N GLY A 197 -23.58 10.35 -4.85
CA GLY A 197 -23.00 9.83 -6.10
C GLY A 197 -23.62 10.44 -7.36
N GLU A 198 -22.84 10.70 -8.41
CA GLU A 198 -23.39 11.15 -9.70
C GLU A 198 -24.36 10.09 -10.25
N GLY A 199 -25.65 10.43 -10.30
CA GLY A 199 -26.72 9.50 -10.70
C GLY A 199 -27.46 8.81 -9.55
N SER A 200 -27.05 8.98 -8.29
CA SER A 200 -27.66 8.37 -7.09
C SER A 200 -28.94 9.08 -6.61
N ARG A 201 -29.79 9.59 -7.51
CA ARG A 201 -31.12 10.08 -7.10
C ARG A 201 -31.96 8.89 -6.67
N ILE A 202 -32.32 8.81 -5.39
CA ILE A 202 -33.26 7.79 -4.93
C ILE A 202 -34.67 8.24 -5.29
N GLU A 203 -35.30 7.47 -6.16
CA GLU A 203 -36.68 7.68 -6.58
C GLU A 203 -37.54 6.67 -5.87
N MET A 204 -38.43 7.14 -4.99
CA MET A 204 -39.43 6.31 -4.33
C MET A 204 -40.82 6.71 -4.81
N LEU A 205 -41.57 5.75 -5.32
CA LEU A 205 -42.97 5.92 -5.72
C LEU A 205 -43.85 5.11 -4.79
N VAL A 206 -44.82 5.79 -4.17
CA VAL A 206 -45.78 5.16 -3.24
C VAL A 206 -47.19 5.37 -3.77
N TYR A 207 -47.94 4.28 -3.99
CA TYR A 207 -49.30 4.35 -4.51
C TYR A 207 -50.18 3.15 -4.14
N PRO A 208 -51.50 3.32 -4.07
CA PRO A 208 -52.22 4.60 -4.11
C PRO A 208 -52.01 5.42 -2.83
N ASN A 209 -52.02 6.75 -2.94
CA ASN A 209 -52.13 7.66 -1.80
C ASN A 209 -53.33 8.59 -2.05
N PRO A 210 -54.41 8.54 -1.25
CA PRO A 210 -54.60 7.71 -0.05
C PRO A 210 -54.77 6.21 -0.33
N ALA A 211 -54.17 5.37 0.52
CA ALA A 211 -54.32 3.93 0.48
C ALA A 211 -55.47 3.45 1.38
N ARG A 212 -56.11 2.32 1.02
CA ARG A 212 -57.13 1.67 1.86
C ARG A 212 -56.69 0.31 2.37
N ASN A 213 -56.26 -0.58 1.47
CA ASN A 213 -55.96 -1.96 1.81
C ASN A 213 -54.50 -2.33 1.57
N VAL A 214 -53.91 -1.79 0.50
CA VAL A 214 -52.56 -2.14 0.06
C VAL A 214 -51.82 -0.88 -0.37
N VAL A 215 -50.53 -0.82 -0.03
CA VAL A 215 -49.58 0.17 -0.52
C VAL A 215 -48.54 -0.52 -1.38
N ASN A 216 -48.30 0.03 -2.57
CA ASN A 216 -47.16 -0.35 -3.40
C ASN A 216 -46.06 0.68 -3.17
N VAL A 217 -44.86 0.18 -2.90
CA VAL A 217 -43.64 0.97 -2.85
C VAL A 217 -42.73 0.49 -3.97
N GLN A 218 -42.32 1.40 -4.83
CA GLN A 218 -41.29 1.15 -5.83
C GLN A 218 -40.11 2.07 -5.55
N SER A 219 -38.91 1.55 -5.74
CA SER A 219 -37.65 2.24 -5.56
C SER A 219 -36.74 1.91 -6.73
N ASN A 220 -35.80 2.80 -7.05
CA ASN A 220 -34.71 2.49 -7.97
C ASN A 220 -33.50 1.83 -7.27
N ILE A 221 -33.59 1.57 -5.96
CA ILE A 221 -32.64 0.79 -5.16
C ILE A 221 -33.34 -0.37 -4.43
N ASN A 222 -32.58 -1.38 -4.02
CA ASN A 222 -33.12 -2.46 -3.20
C ASN A 222 -33.63 -1.94 -1.85
N ILE A 223 -34.83 -2.38 -1.48
CA ILE A 223 -35.45 -2.13 -0.19
C ILE A 223 -35.14 -3.34 0.69
N ASP A 224 -34.45 -3.15 1.81
CA ASP A 224 -34.21 -4.25 2.75
C ASP A 224 -35.42 -4.47 3.66
N ARG A 225 -35.95 -3.38 4.22
CA ARG A 225 -37.08 -3.39 5.16
C ARG A 225 -38.01 -2.21 4.89
N LEU A 226 -39.31 -2.48 4.93
CA LEU A 226 -40.37 -1.47 4.91
C LEU A 226 -41.18 -1.57 6.20
N SER A 227 -41.29 -0.44 6.92
CA SER A 227 -42.12 -0.33 8.14
C SER A 227 -43.15 0.78 7.94
N ILE A 228 -44.43 0.48 8.17
CA ILE A 228 -45.56 1.40 8.00
C ILE A 228 -46.08 1.78 9.39
N TYR A 229 -46.29 3.07 9.63
CA TYR A 229 -46.73 3.60 10.91
C TYR A 229 -48.08 4.31 10.78
N ASN A 230 -48.89 4.26 11.84
CA ASN A 230 -50.07 5.10 11.94
C ASN A 230 -49.72 6.50 12.46
N HIS A 231 -50.71 7.40 12.51
CA HIS A 231 -50.53 8.79 12.94
C HIS A 231 -50.16 8.96 14.43
N ILE A 232 -50.18 7.88 15.22
CA ILE A 232 -49.72 7.85 16.63
C ILE A 232 -48.38 7.12 16.79
N GLY A 233 -47.70 6.76 15.69
CA GLY A 233 -46.37 6.16 15.69
C GLY A 233 -46.31 4.67 16.00
N GLN A 234 -47.44 3.96 16.01
CA GLN A 234 -47.45 2.50 16.13
C GLN A 234 -47.19 1.85 14.77
N VAL A 235 -46.40 0.77 14.77
CA VAL A 235 -46.15 -0.04 13.57
C VAL A 235 -47.43 -0.79 13.19
N VAL A 236 -47.93 -0.52 11.98
CA VAL A 236 -49.08 -1.20 11.37
C VAL A 236 -48.62 -2.45 10.62
N SER A 237 -47.49 -2.36 9.92
CA SER A 237 -46.93 -3.48 9.14
C SER A 237 -45.42 -3.32 9.01
N GLU A 238 -44.70 -4.44 9.04
CA GLU A 238 -43.27 -4.49 8.79
C GLU A 238 -42.93 -5.70 7.91
N VAL A 239 -42.19 -5.46 6.82
CA VAL A 239 -41.89 -6.48 5.82
C VAL A 239 -40.41 -6.37 5.41
N LEU A 240 -39.73 -7.52 5.37
CA LEU A 240 -38.42 -7.66 4.71
C LEU A 240 -38.67 -7.84 3.21
N VAL A 241 -38.08 -6.99 2.37
CA VAL A 241 -38.42 -6.91 0.95
C VAL A 241 -37.33 -7.55 0.08
N GLY A 242 -36.07 -7.17 0.26
CA GLY A 242 -34.93 -7.67 -0.53
C GLY A 242 -35.03 -7.39 -2.04
N ASN A 243 -35.84 -6.41 -2.44
CA ASN A 243 -36.14 -6.12 -3.84
C ASN A 243 -36.46 -4.62 -4.01
N THR A 244 -36.50 -4.14 -5.24
CA THR A 244 -36.83 -2.75 -5.62
C THR A 244 -38.32 -2.41 -5.51
N THR A 245 -39.18 -3.42 -5.30
CA THR A 245 -40.62 -3.24 -5.19
C THR A 245 -41.19 -4.01 -4.01
N ALA A 246 -42.16 -3.43 -3.32
CA ALA A 246 -42.89 -4.03 -2.21
C ALA A 246 -44.39 -3.80 -2.39
N ASN A 247 -45.18 -4.85 -2.14
CA ASN A 247 -46.62 -4.77 -2.03
C ASN A 247 -46.99 -5.13 -0.59
N VAL A 248 -47.48 -4.16 0.17
CA VAL A 248 -47.70 -4.32 1.62
C VAL A 248 -49.15 -4.09 1.96
N ASN A 249 -49.74 -5.09 2.62
CA ASN A 249 -51.08 -4.99 3.19
C ASN A 249 -51.03 -4.07 4.41
N ILE A 250 -51.93 -3.08 4.44
CA ILE A 250 -52.08 -2.08 5.50
C ILE A 250 -53.42 -2.19 6.24
N ASP A 251 -54.18 -3.26 5.97
CA ASP A 251 -55.33 -3.66 6.77
C ASP A 251 -54.81 -4.15 8.14
N GLY A 252 -54.64 -3.20 9.07
CA GLY A 252 -54.35 -3.44 10.48
C GLY A 252 -55.61 -3.62 11.32
#